data_AF-A0A7S4NSC7-F1
#
_entry.id   AF-A0A7S4NSC7-F1
#
_cell.length_a   1.000
_cell.length_b   1.000
_cell.length_c   1.000
_cell.angle_alpha   90.00
_cell.angle_beta   90.00
_cell.angle_gamma   90.00
#
_symmetry.space_group_name_H-M   'P 1'
#
loop_
_entity.id
_entity.type
_entity.pdbx_description
1 polymer ?
#
loop_
_entity_poly.entity_id
_entity_poly.type
_entity_poly.pdbx_seq_one_letter_code
_entity_poly.pdbx_strand_id
1 'polypeptide(L)'
;LSPSFRLRPSEILKRKGIKGEPELFCDGTEEGDVVQGALGDCWLLASLSVLATTSSLINEMFVLSLPKRGMYRLRFFKNGEWINVDIDDRLPCVTGGFMGGGVGGGPCT
;
A
#
# COMPACT_ATOMS: atom_id res chain seq x y z
N LEU A 1 22.55 10.93 6.99
CA LEU A 1 21.17 10.68 6.53
C LEU A 1 21.25 9.72 5.35
N SER A 2 20.87 8.45 5.54
CA SER A 2 20.92 7.46 4.46
C SER A 2 19.97 7.88 3.32
N PRO A 3 20.37 7.76 2.04
CA PRO A 3 19.51 8.17 0.93
C PRO A 3 18.24 7.31 0.90
N SER A 4 17.10 7.95 1.11
CA SER A 4 15.78 7.34 0.96
C SER A 4 15.43 7.37 -0.53
N PHE A 5 15.41 6.20 -1.16
CA PHE A 5 15.03 6.10 -2.57
C PHE A 5 13.51 5.93 -2.65
N ARG A 6 12.83 6.54 -3.62
CA ARG A 6 11.43 6.19 -3.93
C ARG A 6 11.39 5.25 -5.12
N LEU A 7 10.79 4.08 -4.93
CA LEU A 7 10.73 3.02 -5.95
C LEU A 7 9.29 2.63 -6.23
N ARG A 8 9.01 2.25 -7.47
CA ARG A 8 7.74 1.62 -7.85
C ARG A 8 7.70 0.16 -7.37
N PRO A 9 6.51 -0.46 -7.22
CA PRO A 9 6.40 -1.86 -6.80
C PRO A 9 7.17 -2.82 -7.71
N SER A 10 7.14 -2.59 -9.03
CA SER A 10 7.89 -3.40 -10.00
C SER A 10 9.41 -3.28 -9.85
N GLU A 11 9.92 -2.12 -9.41
CA GLU A 11 11.34 -1.92 -9.11
C GLU A 11 11.74 -2.59 -7.80
N ILE A 12 10.84 -2.59 -6.81
CA ILE A 12 11.02 -3.26 -5.52
C ILE A 12 11.13 -4.78 -5.71
N LEU A 13 10.22 -5.38 -6.49
CA LEU A 13 10.25 -6.82 -6.81
C LEU A 13 11.56 -7.21 -7.50
N LYS A 14 11.97 -6.44 -8.51
CA LYS A 14 13.25 -6.64 -9.24
C LYS A 14 14.45 -6.60 -8.30
N ARG A 15 14.51 -5.63 -7.38
CA ARG A 15 15.62 -5.52 -6.41
C ARG A 15 15.64 -6.68 -5.41
N LYS A 16 14.48 -7.23 -5.05
CA LYS A 16 14.37 -8.40 -4.18
C LYS A 16 14.58 -9.74 -4.92
N GLY A 17 14.72 -9.73 -6.25
CA GLY A 17 14.82 -10.94 -7.05
C GLY A 17 13.52 -11.76 -7.11
N ILE A 18 12.38 -11.14 -6.79
CA ILE A 18 11.06 -11.78 -6.82
C ILE A 18 10.52 -11.71 -8.25
N LYS A 19 10.06 -12.84 -8.79
CA LYS A 19 9.40 -12.92 -10.10
C LYS A 19 7.90 -12.73 -9.91
N GLY A 20 7.28 -11.93 -10.76
CA GLY A 20 5.85 -11.62 -10.72
C GLY A 20 5.59 -10.16 -11.09
N GLU A 21 4.32 -9.83 -11.28
CA GLU A 21 3.85 -8.46 -11.42
C GLU A 21 3.27 -7.98 -10.08
N PRO A 22 3.47 -6.70 -9.71
CA PRO A 22 2.90 -6.18 -8.48
C PRO A 22 1.39 -6.02 -8.63
N GLU A 23 0.65 -6.50 -7.63
CA GLU A 23 -0.79 -6.34 -7.54
C GLU A 23 -1.15 -5.39 -6.40
N LEU A 24 -2.26 -4.66 -6.57
CA LEU A 24 -2.75 -3.72 -5.55
C LEU A 24 -3.42 -4.46 -4.39
N PHE A 25 -4.14 -5.54 -4.72
CA PHE A 25 -4.83 -6.43 -3.78
C PHE A 25 -4.61 -7.86 -4.27
N CYS A 26 -4.01 -8.71 -3.44
CA CYS A 26 -3.87 -10.14 -3.69
C CYS A 26 -4.91 -10.86 -2.83
N ASP A 27 -5.76 -11.69 -3.41
CA ASP A 27 -6.74 -12.52 -2.70
C ASP A 27 -7.73 -11.78 -1.76
N GLY A 28 -7.88 -10.45 -1.92
CA GLY A 28 -8.82 -9.64 -1.15
C GLY A 28 -8.13 -8.54 -0.36
N THR A 29 -8.78 -8.11 0.73
CA THR A 29 -8.18 -7.23 1.73
C THR A 29 -8.38 -7.87 3.09
N GLU A 30 -7.30 -8.10 3.80
CA GLU A 30 -7.33 -8.65 5.16
C GLU A 30 -6.61 -7.71 6.13
N GLU A 31 -6.95 -7.81 7.42
CA GLU A 31 -6.32 -7.03 8.48
C GLU A 31 -4.79 -7.20 8.55
N GLY A 32 -4.28 -8.35 8.10
CA GLY A 32 -2.85 -8.67 8.02
C GLY A 32 -2.08 -7.96 6.91
N ASP A 33 -2.77 -7.35 5.93
CA ASP A 33 -2.13 -6.61 4.83
C ASP A 33 -1.51 -5.27 5.30
N VAL A 34 -1.93 -4.79 6.48
CA VAL A 34 -1.46 -3.52 7.05
C VAL A 34 -0.41 -3.79 8.12
N VAL A 35 0.86 -3.64 7.76
CA VAL A 35 1.98 -3.77 8.69
C VAL A 35 2.62 -2.42 8.99
N GLN A 36 2.80 -2.14 10.28
CA GLN A 36 3.47 -0.92 10.73
C GLN A 36 4.94 -0.87 10.34
N GLY A 37 5.32 0.24 9.71
CA GLY A 37 6.71 0.60 9.46
C GLY A 37 7.30 1.51 10.54
N ALA A 38 8.47 2.07 10.28
CA ALA A 38 9.20 2.86 11.29
C ALA A 38 8.68 4.28 11.52
N LEU A 39 7.59 4.69 10.86
CA LEU A 39 7.12 6.08 10.88
C LEU A 39 6.33 6.45 12.14
N GLY A 40 5.95 5.48 12.97
CA GLY A 40 5.20 5.74 14.22
C GLY A 40 3.76 6.20 13.99
N ASP A 41 3.18 5.84 12.85
CA ASP A 41 1.84 6.18 12.36
C ASP A 41 0.79 5.11 12.70
N CYS A 42 0.98 4.41 13.83
CA CYS A 42 0.13 3.30 14.27
C CYS A 42 -1.35 3.67 14.36
N TRP A 43 -1.67 4.91 14.76
CA TRP A 43 -3.03 5.42 14.86
C TRP A 43 -3.74 5.44 13.50
N LEU A 44 -2.99 5.73 12.42
CA LEU A 44 -3.51 5.73 11.06
C LEU A 44 -3.61 4.30 10.54
N LEU A 45 -2.56 3.50 10.71
CA LEU A 45 -2.53 2.12 10.22
C LEU A 45 -3.58 1.23 10.91
N ALA A 46 -3.82 1.41 12.21
CA ALA A 46 -4.88 0.71 12.92
C ALA A 46 -6.26 1.01 12.31
N SER A 47 -6.51 2.27 11.96
CA SER A 47 -7.78 2.65 11.30
C SER A 47 -7.93 2.03 9.91
N LEU A 48 -6.84 1.95 9.13
CA LEU A 48 -6.83 1.31 7.82
C LEU A 48 -6.99 -0.22 7.91
N SER A 49 -6.38 -0.87 8.91
CA SER A 49 -6.53 -2.31 9.16
C SER A 49 -7.98 -2.67 9.48
N VAL A 50 -8.68 -1.86 10.27
CA VAL A 50 -10.13 -2.04 10.52
C VAL A 50 -10.93 -1.86 9.23
N LEU A 51 -10.60 -0.87 8.39
CA LEU A 51 -11.25 -0.72 7.08
C LEU A 51 -11.01 -1.93 6.18
N ALA A 52 -9.83 -2.55 6.24
CA ALA A 52 -9.47 -3.73 5.44
C ALA A 52 -10.34 -4.95 5.73
N THR A 53 -10.88 -5.09 6.95
CA THR A 53 -11.84 -6.14 7.28
C THR A 53 -13.13 -6.08 6.44
N THR A 54 -13.42 -4.93 5.85
CA THR A 54 -14.62 -4.70 5.03
C THR A 54 -14.20 -4.27 3.63
N SER A 55 -13.93 -5.24 2.76
CA SER A 55 -13.42 -4.99 1.40
C SER A 55 -14.30 -4.04 0.57
N SER A 56 -15.62 -3.99 0.82
CA SER A 56 -16.51 -3.03 0.16
C SER A 56 -16.18 -1.58 0.50
N LEU A 57 -15.82 -1.29 1.75
CA LEU A 57 -15.45 0.07 2.19
C LEU A 57 -14.11 0.51 1.61
N ILE A 58 -13.10 -0.38 1.58
CA ILE A 58 -11.83 -0.07 0.91
C ILE A 58 -12.04 0.17 -0.57
N ASN A 59 -12.78 -0.70 -1.26
CA ASN A 59 -13.05 -0.51 -2.69
C ASN A 59 -13.77 0.81 -2.96
N GLU A 60 -14.68 1.21 -2.07
CA GLU A 60 -15.33 2.50 -2.15
C GLU A 60 -14.38 3.68 -1.97
N MET A 61 -13.23 3.55 -1.32
CA MET A 61 -12.25 4.62 -1.25
C MET A 61 -11.54 4.84 -2.60
N PHE A 62 -11.43 3.84 -3.46
CA PHE A 62 -10.78 3.96 -4.77
C PHE A 62 -11.76 4.50 -5.83
N VAL A 63 -11.59 5.77 -6.20
CA VAL A 63 -12.36 6.40 -7.29
C VAL A 63 -11.77 6.03 -8.65
N LEU A 64 -10.45 5.86 -8.73
CA LEU A 64 -9.73 5.43 -9.92
C LEU A 64 -8.53 4.56 -9.51
N SER A 65 -8.35 3.43 -10.19
CA SER A 65 -7.18 2.56 -10.01
C SER A 65 -6.59 2.18 -11.36
N LEU A 66 -5.40 2.68 -11.67
CA LEU A 66 -4.65 2.39 -12.89
C LEU A 66 -3.26 1.83 -12.55
N PRO A 67 -3.18 0.59 -12.01
CA PRO A 67 -1.93 0.03 -11.50
C PRO A 67 -0.82 -0.05 -12.54
N LYS A 68 -1.16 -0.38 -13.81
CA LYS A 68 -0.19 -0.39 -14.93
C LYS A 68 0.44 0.98 -15.22
N ARG A 69 -0.20 2.06 -14.80
CA ARG A 69 0.30 3.44 -14.95
C ARG A 69 0.85 4.00 -13.62
N GLY A 70 0.72 3.25 -12.52
CA GLY A 70 1.05 3.68 -11.17
C GLY A 70 0.32 4.95 -10.76
N MET A 71 -0.98 5.04 -11.07
CA MET A 71 -1.83 6.18 -10.79
C MET A 71 -3.11 5.72 -10.09
N TYR A 72 -3.43 6.35 -8.98
CA TYR A 72 -4.62 6.07 -8.18
C TYR A 72 -5.28 7.38 -7.77
N ARG A 73 -6.61 7.35 -7.65
CA ARG A 73 -7.40 8.40 -7.00
C ARG A 73 -8.16 7.77 -5.86
N LEU A 74 -7.87 8.23 -4.65
CA LEU A 74 -8.61 7.85 -3.45
C LEU A 74 -9.53 8.99 -3.03
N ARG A 75 -10.63 8.67 -2.34
CA ARG A 75 -11.46 9.64 -1.64
C ARG A 75 -11.37 9.43 -0.14
N PHE A 76 -11.19 10.52 0.59
CA PHE A 76 -11.19 10.55 2.05
C PHE A 76 -12.32 11.45 2.52
N PHE A 77 -13.03 11.04 3.57
CA PHE A 77 -14.04 11.87 4.19
C PHE A 77 -13.40 12.79 5.23
N LYS A 78 -13.50 14.10 5.06
CA LYS A 78 -12.91 15.09 5.96
C LYS A 78 -13.83 16.29 6.08
N ASN A 79 -14.12 16.68 7.32
CA ASN A 79 -14.95 17.86 7.64
C ASN A 79 -16.34 17.87 6.97
N GLY A 80 -16.97 16.69 6.82
CA GLY A 80 -18.30 16.58 6.23
C GLY A 80 -18.32 16.42 4.71
N GLU A 81 -17.17 16.42 4.04
CA GLU A 81 -17.07 16.36 2.59
C GLU A 81 -16.15 15.23 2.12
N TRP A 82 -16.41 14.72 0.91
CA TRP A 82 -15.54 13.78 0.23
C TRP A 82 -14.44 14.52 -0.53
N ILE A 83 -13.18 14.23 -0.20
CA ILE A 83 -11.99 14.85 -0.79
C ILE A 83 -11.25 13.82 -1.63
N ASN A 84 -11.07 14.11 -2.92
CA ASN A 84 -10.28 13.27 -3.82
C ASN A 84 -8.78 13.60 -3.71
N VAL A 85 -7.94 12.56 -3.68
CA VAL A 85 -6.50 12.64 -3.59
C VAL A 85 -5.89 11.74 -4.66
N ASP A 86 -5.10 12.34 -5.56
CA ASP A 86 -4.35 11.62 -6.59
C ASP A 86 -2.98 11.21 -6.04
N ILE A 87 -2.65 9.92 -6.15
CA ILE A 87 -1.43 9.33 -5.60
C ILE A 87 -0.74 8.48 -6.68
N ASP A 88 0.60 8.49 -6.68
CA ASP A 88 1.41 7.57 -7.47
C ASP A 88 1.79 6.30 -6.69
N ASP A 89 2.35 5.30 -7.36
CA ASP A 89 2.77 4.05 -6.73
C ASP A 89 4.20 4.10 -6.13
N ARG A 90 4.85 5.27 -6.05
CA ARG A 90 6.26 5.35 -5.61
C ARG A 90 6.35 5.34 -4.09
N LEU A 91 6.92 4.26 -3.56
CA LEU A 91 7.03 4.05 -2.12
C LEU A 91 8.42 4.44 -1.60
N PRO A 92 8.52 5.08 -0.42
CA PRO A 92 9.80 5.35 0.22
C PRO A 92 10.48 4.02 0.61
N CYS A 93 11.74 3.86 0.21
CA CYS A 93 12.55 2.66 0.44
C CYS A 93 13.87 3.06 1.13
N VAL A 94 14.21 2.34 2.20
CA VAL A 94 15.48 2.52 2.93
C VAL A 94 16.47 1.45 2.47
N THR A 95 17.75 1.82 2.35
CA THR A 95 18.82 0.87 2.02
C THR A 95 18.94 -0.17 3.14
N GLY A 96 18.64 -1.44 2.85
CA GLY A 96 18.70 -2.54 3.83
C GLY A 96 17.41 -3.36 3.97
N GLY A 97 16.31 -2.93 3.34
CA GLY A 97 15.05 -3.67 3.36
C GLY A 97 13.87 -2.72 3.48
N PHE A 98 12.72 -3.15 2.95
CA PHE A 98 11.45 -2.49 3.21
C PHE A 98 11.21 -2.55 4.73
N MET A 99 11.02 -1.41 5.40
CA MET A 99 10.62 -1.36 6.81
C MET A 99 9.12 -1.69 6.92
N GLY A 100 8.72 -2.86 6.44
CA GLY A 100 7.47 -3.51 6.76
C GLY A 100 7.83 -4.88 7.30
N GLY A 101 7.52 -5.13 8.58
CA GLY A 101 7.74 -6.45 9.17
C GLY A 101 7.08 -7.52 8.31
N GLY A 102 7.80 -8.57 7.95
CA GLY A 102 7.14 -9.73 7.36
C GLY A 102 6.36 -10.45 8.44
N VAL A 103 5.11 -10.85 8.16
CA VAL A 103 4.60 -12.23 8.18
C VAL A 103 3.29 -12.26 7.37
N GLY A 104 3.08 -13.30 6.53
CA GLY A 104 1.71 -13.82 6.34
C GLY A 104 1.10 -13.86 4.95
N GLY A 105 1.83 -14.21 3.89
CA GLY A 105 1.20 -14.61 2.63
C GLY A 105 2.15 -15.50 1.85
N GLY A 106 1.76 -16.75 1.61
CA GLY A 106 2.49 -17.63 0.70
C GLY A 106 2.63 -16.98 -0.69
N PRO A 107 3.55 -17.47 -1.55
CA PRO A 107 3.68 -16.92 -2.88
C PRO A 107 2.35 -17.11 -3.63
N CYS A 108 1.69 -16.00 -3.99
CA CYS A 108 0.68 -15.99 -5.04
C CYS A 108 1.42 -16.39 -6.33
N THR A 109 1.20 -17.64 -6.76
CA THR A 109 1.65 -18.19 -8.05
C THR A 109 0.78 -17.70 -9.19
#